data_AF-A0AAE0AY65-F1
#
_entry.id   AF-A0AAE0AY65-F1
#
_cell.length_a   1.000
_cell.length_b   1.000
_cell.length_c   1.000
_cell.angle_alpha   90.00
_cell.angle_beta   90.00
_cell.angle_gamma   90.00
#
_symmetry.space_group_name_H-M   'P 1'
#
loop_
_entity.id
_entity.type
_entity.pdbx_description
1 polymer ?
#
loop_
_entity_poly.entity_id
_entity_poly.type
_entity_poly.pdbx_seq_one_letter_code
_entity_poly.pdbx_strand_id
1 'polypeptide(L)'
;FYTATNNLSGVYYPTTNIFIIESLNIAGAFAHCESDSELHESITAMKDKWLECYKEFPNIYLIALCFDPRCRLEILPDYLSAYYEQGLKIDYDVDMCCARVKTLLYELYDEYIKVYGPSLNIDVPQTQNVSRSSSSSSAFVNLGYNLLSKKTKKLRGSSSSSSTTYSELESYLSTSFGFIEDTEDKKFDILH
;
A
#
# COMPACT_ATOMS: atom_id res chain seq x y z
N PHE A 1 -13.45 -8.50 -9.58
CA PHE A 1 -13.42 -9.78 -8.83
C PHE A 1 -12.39 -10.75 -9.39
N TYR A 2 -12.52 -11.26 -10.62
CA TYR A 2 -11.58 -12.26 -11.18
C TYR A 2 -10.09 -11.88 -11.02
N THR A 3 -9.70 -10.68 -11.44
CA THR A 3 -8.32 -10.19 -11.32
C THR A 3 -7.83 -10.16 -9.87
N ALA A 4 -8.64 -9.61 -8.96
CA ALA A 4 -8.32 -9.57 -7.53
C ALA A 4 -8.14 -11.00 -6.96
N THR A 5 -9.02 -11.93 -7.28
CA THR A 5 -8.91 -13.33 -6.85
C THR A 5 -7.62 -13.97 -7.38
N ASN A 6 -7.31 -13.77 -8.65
CA ASN A 6 -6.08 -14.30 -9.24
C ASN A 6 -4.84 -13.75 -8.51
N ASN A 7 -4.78 -12.43 -8.30
CA ASN A 7 -3.66 -11.77 -7.62
C ASN A 7 -3.48 -12.26 -6.18
N LEU A 8 -4.59 -12.49 -5.46
CA LEU A 8 -4.60 -12.94 -4.06
C LEU A 8 -4.42 -14.45 -3.88
N SER A 9 -4.65 -15.24 -4.93
CA SER A 9 -4.47 -16.70 -4.90
C SER A 9 -3.01 -17.15 -5.03
N GLY A 10 -2.08 -16.21 -5.20
CA GLY A 10 -0.65 -16.49 -5.25
C GLY A 10 -0.16 -17.17 -3.97
N VAL A 11 0.58 -18.28 -4.13
CA VAL A 11 1.16 -19.05 -3.01
C VAL A 11 2.69 -18.85 -2.92
N TYR A 12 3.31 -18.35 -3.99
CA TYR A 12 4.76 -18.20 -4.10
C TYR A 12 5.28 -16.82 -3.69
N TYR A 13 4.40 -15.89 -3.33
CA TYR A 13 4.76 -14.56 -2.87
C TYR A 13 3.73 -14.09 -1.81
N PRO A 14 4.12 -13.18 -0.90
CA PRO A 14 3.18 -12.60 0.04
C PRO A 14 2.06 -11.86 -0.71
N THR A 15 0.80 -12.22 -0.45
CA THR A 15 -0.39 -11.54 -1.00
C THR A 15 -1.04 -10.61 0.01
N THR A 16 -0.69 -10.75 1.29
CA THR A 16 -1.24 -9.98 2.41
C THR A 16 -1.04 -8.47 2.23
N ASN A 17 0.11 -8.04 1.70
CA ASN A 17 0.44 -6.63 1.49
C ASN A 17 -0.38 -5.97 0.37
N ILE A 18 -0.81 -6.73 -0.65
CA ILE A 18 -1.63 -6.20 -1.76
C ILE A 18 -3.15 -6.28 -1.49
N PHE A 19 -3.56 -6.98 -0.43
CA PHE A 19 -4.97 -7.23 -0.13
C PHE A 19 -5.82 -5.96 -0.02
N ILE A 20 -5.31 -4.92 0.63
CA ILE A 20 -6.03 -3.64 0.80
C ILE A 20 -6.21 -2.94 -0.55
N ILE A 21 -5.22 -3.03 -1.44
CA ILE A 21 -5.28 -2.46 -2.80
C ILE A 21 -6.36 -3.17 -3.61
N GLU A 22 -6.40 -4.51 -3.56
CA GLU A 22 -7.44 -5.28 -4.25
C GLU A 22 -8.84 -5.06 -3.66
N SER A 23 -8.92 -4.85 -2.34
CA SER A 23 -10.17 -4.49 -1.67
C SER A 23 -10.71 -3.13 -2.13
N LEU A 24 -9.83 -2.15 -2.38
CA LEU A 24 -10.22 -0.89 -3.02
C LEU A 24 -10.75 -1.08 -4.43
N ASN A 25 -10.13 -1.93 -5.24
CA ASN A 25 -10.60 -2.23 -6.58
C ASN A 25 -12.00 -2.85 -6.55
N ILE A 26 -12.26 -3.74 -5.59
CA ILE A 26 -13.58 -4.35 -5.35
C ILE A 26 -14.60 -3.29 -4.92
N ALA A 27 -14.25 -2.42 -3.96
CA ALA A 27 -15.14 -1.35 -3.49
C ALA A 27 -15.47 -0.35 -4.60
N GLY A 28 -14.50 0.00 -5.45
CA GLY A 28 -14.71 0.83 -6.64
C GLY A 28 -15.63 0.17 -7.67
N ALA A 29 -15.54 -1.15 -7.83
CA ALA A 29 -16.47 -1.90 -8.69
C ALA A 29 -17.90 -1.87 -8.16
N PHE A 30 -18.11 -2.00 -6.85
CA PHE A 30 -19.43 -1.83 -6.24
C PHE A 30 -19.99 -0.43 -6.52
N ALA A 31 -19.21 0.62 -6.26
CA ALA A 31 -19.65 1.99 -6.49
C ALA A 31 -19.99 2.28 -7.97
N HIS A 32 -19.28 1.66 -8.92
CA HIS A 32 -19.58 1.78 -10.34
C HIS A 32 -20.89 1.08 -10.73
N CYS A 33 -21.06 -0.17 -10.29
CA CYS A 33 -22.23 -0.99 -10.63
C CYS A 33 -23.49 -0.61 -9.85
N GLU A 34 -23.39 0.13 -8.73
CA GLU A 34 -24.55 0.66 -7.99
C GLU A 34 -25.46 1.55 -8.85
N SER A 35 -24.92 2.16 -9.92
CA SER A 35 -25.68 2.99 -10.85
C SER A 35 -26.51 2.21 -11.87
N ASP A 36 -26.28 0.90 -11.99
CA ASP A 36 -27.00 0.01 -12.90
C ASP A 36 -28.25 -0.57 -12.20
N SER A 37 -29.43 -0.21 -12.70
CA SER A 37 -30.71 -0.64 -12.13
C SER A 37 -30.95 -2.15 -12.23
N GLU A 38 -30.36 -2.84 -13.20
CA GLU A 38 -30.55 -4.28 -13.40
C GLU A 38 -29.69 -5.08 -12.42
N LEU A 39 -28.52 -4.55 -12.05
CA LEU A 39 -27.57 -5.20 -11.16
C LEU A 39 -27.72 -4.79 -9.70
N HIS A 40 -28.52 -3.76 -9.39
CA HIS A 40 -28.60 -3.14 -8.07
C HIS A 40 -28.83 -4.14 -6.92
N GLU A 41 -29.78 -5.06 -7.05
CA GLU A 41 -30.09 -6.07 -6.03
C GLU A 41 -28.90 -7.03 -5.81
N SER A 42 -28.31 -7.50 -6.91
CA SER A 42 -27.15 -8.41 -6.85
C SER A 42 -25.93 -7.75 -6.23
N ILE A 43 -25.65 -6.49 -6.61
CA ILE A 43 -24.53 -5.72 -6.07
C ILE A 43 -24.73 -5.44 -4.58
N THR A 44 -25.95 -5.10 -4.16
CA THR A 44 -26.28 -4.89 -2.74
C THR A 44 -26.00 -6.15 -1.93
N ALA A 45 -26.49 -7.31 -2.38
CA ALA A 45 -26.24 -8.58 -1.71
C ALA A 45 -24.74 -8.95 -1.65
N MET A 46 -23.99 -8.70 -2.73
CA MET A 46 -22.54 -8.92 -2.77
C MET A 46 -21.79 -7.99 -1.82
N LYS A 47 -22.20 -6.72 -1.74
CA LYS A 47 -21.63 -5.72 -0.84
C LYS A 47 -21.89 -6.09 0.61
N ASP A 48 -23.10 -6.49 0.96
CA ASP A 48 -23.44 -6.93 2.31
C ASP A 48 -22.58 -8.14 2.72
N LYS A 49 -22.45 -9.12 1.82
CA LYS A 49 -21.61 -10.30 2.08
C LYS A 49 -20.13 -9.94 2.24
N TRP A 50 -19.64 -9.00 1.45
CA TRP A 50 -18.27 -8.49 1.57
C TRP A 50 -18.02 -7.82 2.93
N LEU A 51 -18.98 -7.00 3.39
CA LEU A 51 -18.89 -6.29 4.66
C LEU A 51 -18.91 -7.22 5.87
N GLU A 52 -19.62 -8.35 5.82
CA GLU A 52 -19.57 -9.36 6.90
C GLU A 52 -18.13 -9.84 7.18
N CYS A 53 -17.29 -9.93 6.15
CA CYS A 53 -15.93 -10.40 6.28
C CYS A 53 -14.89 -9.28 6.41
N TYR A 54 -15.12 -8.14 5.75
CA TYR A 54 -14.11 -7.12 5.53
C TYR A 54 -14.59 -5.69 5.85
N LYS A 55 -15.61 -5.55 6.70
CA LYS A 55 -15.97 -4.25 7.28
C LYS A 55 -14.88 -3.71 8.19
N GLU A 56 -14.18 -4.56 8.94
CA GLU A 56 -12.96 -4.17 9.64
C GLU A 56 -11.82 -5.05 9.16
N PHE A 57 -10.77 -4.44 8.62
CA PHE A 57 -9.61 -5.20 8.16
C PHE A 57 -8.82 -5.77 9.35
N PRO A 58 -8.50 -7.07 9.32
CA PRO A 58 -7.52 -7.65 10.24
C PRO A 58 -6.18 -6.89 10.20
N ASN A 59 -5.59 -6.68 11.38
CA ASN A 59 -4.37 -5.88 11.56
C ASN A 59 -3.21 -6.34 10.69
N ILE A 60 -3.13 -7.64 10.44
CA ILE A 60 -2.08 -8.24 9.62
C ILE A 60 -2.06 -7.68 8.19
N TYR A 61 -3.23 -7.39 7.58
CA TYR A 61 -3.29 -6.78 6.25
C TYR A 61 -2.81 -5.34 6.26
N LEU A 62 -3.17 -4.58 7.30
CA LEU A 62 -2.80 -3.18 7.44
C LEU A 62 -1.29 -3.03 7.73
N ILE A 63 -0.75 -3.87 8.59
CA ILE A 63 0.68 -3.91 8.91
C ILE A 63 1.48 -4.36 7.68
N ALA A 64 1.05 -5.43 7.00
CA ALA A 64 1.72 -5.91 5.79
C ALA A 64 1.74 -4.85 4.68
N LEU A 65 0.68 -4.06 4.53
CA LEU A 65 0.66 -2.92 3.62
C LEU A 65 1.72 -1.89 3.99
N CYS A 66 1.91 -1.58 5.27
CA CYS A 66 2.92 -0.61 5.73
C CYS A 66 4.35 -1.09 5.52
N PHE A 67 4.57 -2.41 5.50
CA PHE A 67 5.84 -3.02 5.13
C PHE A 67 6.02 -3.21 3.62
N ASP A 68 5.01 -2.90 2.80
CA ASP A 68 5.23 -2.80 1.37
C ASP A 68 5.93 -1.47 1.09
N PRO A 69 7.16 -1.48 0.59
CA PRO A 69 7.87 -0.24 0.34
C PRO A 69 7.16 0.63 -0.73
N ARG A 70 6.30 0.02 -1.57
CA ARG A 70 5.44 0.72 -2.53
C ARG A 70 4.30 1.47 -1.83
N CYS A 71 3.86 1.03 -0.66
CA CYS A 71 2.71 1.58 0.05
C CYS A 71 3.13 2.10 1.44
N ARG A 72 3.33 3.41 1.56
CA ARG A 72 3.81 4.00 2.83
C ARG A 72 2.72 4.05 3.88
N LEU A 73 3.08 4.03 5.16
CA LEU A 73 2.14 4.30 6.26
C LEU A 73 1.39 5.64 6.05
N GLU A 74 2.03 6.65 5.47
CA GLU A 74 1.43 7.94 5.13
C GLU A 74 0.26 7.88 4.14
N ILE A 75 0.14 6.81 3.36
CA ILE A 75 -0.94 6.64 2.39
C ILE A 75 -2.09 5.82 2.97
N LEU A 76 -1.89 5.14 4.11
CA LEU A 76 -2.91 4.31 4.74
C LEU A 76 -4.24 5.08 4.99
N PRO A 77 -4.26 6.32 5.50
CA PRO A 77 -5.51 7.07 5.65
C PRO A 77 -6.23 7.28 4.31
N ASP A 78 -5.47 7.62 3.26
CA ASP A 78 -6.03 7.84 1.91
C ASP A 78 -6.69 6.56 1.37
N TYR A 79 -6.07 5.39 1.61
CA TYR A 79 -6.62 4.09 1.20
C TYR A 79 -7.88 3.74 2.00
N LEU A 80 -7.86 3.94 3.32
CA LEU A 80 -9.00 3.61 4.16
C LEU A 80 -10.19 4.54 3.89
N SER A 81 -9.98 5.85 3.75
CA SER A 81 -11.05 6.78 3.35
C SER A 81 -11.61 6.45 1.97
N ALA A 82 -10.77 6.11 0.99
CA ALA A 82 -11.25 5.68 -0.32
C ALA A 82 -12.11 4.40 -0.24
N TYR A 83 -11.73 3.46 0.63
CA TYR A 83 -12.47 2.22 0.81
C TYR A 83 -13.81 2.43 1.50
N TYR A 84 -13.80 3.07 2.69
CA TYR A 84 -14.99 3.22 3.52
C TYR A 84 -15.92 4.32 3.01
N GLU A 85 -15.41 5.51 2.72
CA GLU A 85 -16.25 6.66 2.39
C GLU A 85 -16.70 6.62 0.92
N GLN A 86 -15.77 6.38 0.00
CA GLN A 86 -16.05 6.49 -1.44
C GLN A 86 -16.59 5.19 -2.03
N GLY A 87 -15.95 4.06 -1.70
CA GLY A 87 -16.31 2.76 -2.24
C GLY A 87 -17.54 2.15 -1.58
N LEU A 88 -17.59 2.16 -0.25
CA LEU A 88 -18.63 1.47 0.51
C LEU A 88 -19.69 2.41 1.11
N LYS A 89 -19.40 3.70 1.25
CA LYS A 89 -20.28 4.71 1.87
C LYS A 89 -20.67 4.35 3.30
N ILE A 90 -19.69 3.93 4.09
CA ILE A 90 -19.85 3.53 5.49
C ILE A 90 -19.06 4.49 6.38
N ASP A 91 -19.67 4.86 7.50
CA ASP A 91 -18.97 5.61 8.54
C ASP A 91 -17.96 4.72 9.26
N TYR A 92 -16.69 5.10 9.21
CA TYR A 92 -15.59 4.38 9.81
C TYR A 92 -14.52 5.37 10.29
N ASP A 93 -14.06 5.19 11.52
CA ASP A 93 -13.04 6.05 12.12
C ASP A 93 -11.63 5.65 11.60
N VAL A 94 -11.26 6.28 10.48
CA VAL A 94 -9.96 6.07 9.82
C VAL A 94 -8.80 6.52 10.71
N ASP A 95 -8.94 7.62 11.44
CA ASP A 95 -7.89 8.17 12.29
C ASP A 95 -7.57 7.23 13.47
N MET A 96 -8.60 6.70 14.14
CA MET A 96 -8.44 5.72 15.21
C MET A 96 -7.79 4.43 14.68
N CYS A 97 -8.19 3.96 13.49
CA CYS A 97 -7.58 2.79 12.87
C CYS A 97 -6.10 3.01 12.54
N CYS A 98 -5.75 4.16 11.97
CA CYS A 98 -4.36 4.52 11.68
C CYS A 98 -3.52 4.63 12.95
N ALA A 99 -4.06 5.24 14.01
CA ALA A 99 -3.40 5.30 15.31
C ALA A 99 -3.14 3.90 15.88
N ARG A 100 -4.13 3.01 15.80
CA ARG A 100 -4.02 1.60 16.23
C ARG A 100 -2.93 0.86 15.45
N VAL A 101 -2.90 0.98 14.12
CA VAL A 101 -1.88 0.33 13.27
C VAL A 101 -0.49 0.87 13.60
N LYS A 102 -0.36 2.19 13.81
CA LYS A 102 0.89 2.82 14.21
C LYS A 102 1.40 2.26 15.55
N THR A 103 0.54 2.15 16.57
CA THR A 103 0.91 1.53 17.85
C THR A 103 1.39 0.09 17.67
N LEU A 104 0.65 -0.72 16.90
CA LEU A 104 1.02 -2.13 16.65
C LEU A 104 2.36 -2.27 15.93
N LEU A 105 2.71 -1.35 15.03
CA LEU A 105 4.01 -1.34 14.36
C LEU A 105 5.16 -1.13 15.36
N TYR A 106 5.02 -0.20 16.31
CA TYR A 106 6.04 0.00 17.35
C TYR A 106 6.10 -1.18 18.31
N GLU A 107 4.95 -1.74 18.73
CA GLU A 107 4.92 -2.93 19.59
C GLU A 107 5.64 -4.12 18.94
N LEU A 108 5.41 -4.34 17.64
CA LEU A 108 6.07 -5.37 16.86
C LEU A 108 7.59 -5.13 16.78
N TYR A 109 8.00 -3.88 16.57
CA TYR A 109 9.41 -3.51 16.52
C TYR A 109 10.10 -3.64 17.88
N ASP A 110 9.43 -3.26 18.96
CA ASP A 110 9.95 -3.44 20.32
C ASP A 110 10.19 -4.92 20.62
N GLU A 111 9.27 -5.80 20.22
CA GLU A 111 9.44 -7.24 20.35
C GLU A 111 10.59 -7.76 19.48
N TYR A 112 10.72 -7.27 18.24
CA TYR A 112 11.86 -7.58 17.38
C TYR A 112 13.20 -7.21 18.03
N ILE A 113 13.31 -6.00 18.61
CA ILE A 113 14.53 -5.55 19.28
C ILE A 113 14.83 -6.37 20.53
N LYS A 114 13.82 -6.79 21.30
CA LYS A 114 14.03 -7.69 22.45
C LYS A 114 14.65 -9.02 22.03
N VAL A 115 14.23 -9.58 20.90
CA VAL A 115 14.69 -10.90 20.43
C VAL A 115 16.02 -10.80 19.69
N TYR A 116 16.20 -9.81 18.82
CA TYR A 116 17.32 -9.73 17.87
C TYR A 116 18.26 -8.53 18.08
N GLY A 117 17.87 -7.54 18.87
CA GLY A 117 18.69 -6.37 19.21
C GLY A 117 20.09 -6.72 19.76
N PRO A 118 20.25 -7.73 20.62
CA PRO A 118 21.56 -8.14 21.11
C PRO A 118 22.54 -8.64 20.01
N SER A 119 22.03 -9.09 18.86
CA SER A 119 22.81 -9.64 17.75
C SER A 119 23.15 -8.65 16.62
N LEU A 120 22.57 -7.44 16.60
CA LEU A 120 22.71 -6.48 15.48
C LEU A 120 23.95 -5.56 15.58
N ASN A 121 24.82 -5.72 16.57
CA ASN A 121 26.02 -4.88 16.75
C ASN A 121 27.24 -5.30 15.89
N ILE A 122 27.03 -5.85 14.68
CA ILE A 122 28.13 -6.24 13.78
C ILE A 122 27.96 -5.58 12.39
N ASP A 123 28.72 -4.50 12.19
CA ASP A 123 29.15 -3.80 10.95
C ASP A 123 28.18 -3.65 9.76
N VAL A 124 27.83 -2.39 9.43
CA VAL A 124 27.11 -1.97 8.21
C VAL A 124 28.06 -1.29 7.21
N PRO A 125 28.19 -1.77 5.95
CA PRO A 125 28.84 -1.03 4.87
C PRO A 125 27.87 -0.07 4.13
N GLN A 126 28.34 1.14 3.81
CA GLN A 126 27.61 2.20 3.09
C GLN A 126 27.45 1.93 1.59
N THR A 127 26.26 2.16 1.02
CA THR A 127 25.99 2.15 -0.43
C THR A 127 25.82 3.55 -1.03
N GLN A 128 26.35 3.75 -2.24
CA GLN A 128 26.50 5.02 -2.96
C GLN A 128 25.28 5.37 -3.85
N ASN A 129 24.96 6.67 -3.93
CA ASN A 129 23.85 7.26 -4.70
C ASN A 129 24.24 7.59 -6.16
N VAL A 130 23.31 7.35 -7.11
CA VAL A 130 23.40 7.84 -8.50
C VAL A 130 22.08 8.54 -8.89
N SER A 131 22.19 9.76 -9.41
CA SER A 131 21.08 10.66 -9.81
C SER A 131 20.90 10.75 -11.33
N ARG A 132 19.67 11.06 -11.82
CA ARG A 132 19.23 11.72 -13.11
C ARG A 132 17.84 11.17 -13.51
N SER A 133 16.93 11.74 -14.32
CA SER A 133 16.48 13.07 -14.80
C SER A 133 15.13 12.82 -15.53
N SER A 134 14.23 13.81 -15.60
CA SER A 134 12.78 13.65 -15.84
C SER A 134 12.26 13.90 -17.28
N SER A 135 11.24 13.15 -17.72
CA SER A 135 10.34 13.51 -18.84
C SER A 135 8.96 12.82 -18.75
N SER A 136 7.97 13.34 -19.50
CA SER A 136 6.53 13.43 -19.18
C SER A 136 5.59 12.47 -19.95
N SER A 137 4.35 12.31 -19.42
CA SER A 137 3.05 11.87 -20.01
C SER A 137 2.83 10.34 -20.19
N SER A 138 1.63 9.74 -20.11
CA SER A 138 0.20 10.17 -20.09
C SER A 138 -0.68 9.14 -19.31
N ALA A 139 -1.94 9.47 -19.00
CA ALA A 139 -2.79 8.82 -17.98
C ALA A 139 -3.90 7.92 -18.52
N PHE A 140 -4.16 6.76 -17.86
CA PHE A 140 -5.47 6.06 -17.83
C PHE A 140 -5.68 5.27 -16.51
N VAL A 141 -6.93 4.83 -16.30
CA VAL A 141 -7.64 4.57 -15.03
C VAL A 141 -7.10 3.39 -14.19
N ASN A 142 -6.74 3.65 -12.92
CA ASN A 142 -6.19 2.69 -11.97
C ASN A 142 -6.29 3.25 -10.53
N LEU A 143 -7.43 3.25 -9.83
CA LEU A 143 -7.64 4.12 -8.63
C LEU A 143 -6.59 3.96 -7.50
N GLY A 144 -6.26 2.73 -7.08
CA GLY A 144 -5.22 2.48 -6.06
C GLY A 144 -3.81 2.87 -6.53
N TYR A 145 -3.46 2.47 -7.75
CA TYR A 145 -2.19 2.83 -8.38
C TYR A 145 -2.13 4.32 -8.81
N ASN A 146 -3.27 4.99 -8.98
CA ASN A 146 -3.39 6.41 -9.29
C ASN A 146 -3.22 7.28 -8.05
N LEU A 147 -3.65 6.79 -6.88
CA LEU A 147 -3.28 7.40 -5.60
C LEU A 147 -1.77 7.29 -5.38
N LEU A 148 -1.19 6.14 -5.73
CA LEU A 148 0.25 5.92 -5.72
C LEU A 148 0.99 6.88 -6.68
N SER A 149 0.50 7.08 -7.91
CA SER A 149 1.15 7.92 -8.93
C SER A 149 0.98 9.44 -8.71
N LYS A 150 -0.07 9.88 -7.99
CA LYS A 150 -0.30 11.31 -7.70
C LYS A 150 0.62 11.85 -6.59
N LYS A 151 1.03 11.01 -5.62
CA LYS A 151 1.87 11.44 -4.49
C LYS A 151 3.37 11.42 -4.82
N THR A 152 3.81 10.53 -5.71
CA THR A 152 5.22 10.48 -6.17
C THR A 152 5.64 11.72 -6.99
N LYS A 153 4.69 12.43 -7.63
CA LYS A 153 4.97 13.73 -8.30
C LYS A 153 5.13 14.91 -7.33
N LYS A 154 4.59 14.84 -6.10
CA LYS A 154 4.55 15.97 -5.15
C LYS A 154 5.72 16.00 -4.16
N LEU A 155 6.49 14.91 -4.03
CA LEU A 155 7.56 14.77 -3.03
C LEU A 155 8.98 15.11 -3.54
N ARG A 156 9.11 15.74 -4.71
CA ARG A 156 10.41 16.28 -5.16
C ARG A 156 10.70 17.61 -4.46
N GLY A 157 10.98 17.55 -3.16
CA GLY A 157 11.26 18.72 -2.33
C GLY A 157 12.11 18.39 -1.10
N SER A 158 13.40 18.66 -1.24
CA SER A 158 14.39 19.02 -0.19
C SER A 158 14.50 18.15 1.06
N SER A 159 15.49 17.25 1.07
CA SER A 159 16.04 16.69 2.30
C SER A 159 16.94 17.73 2.99
N SER A 160 16.51 18.27 4.13
CA SER A 160 17.40 18.95 5.08
C SER A 160 17.94 17.94 6.08
N SER A 161 19.26 17.79 6.13
CA SER A 161 19.97 16.95 7.09
C SER A 161 19.87 17.55 8.50
N SER A 162 18.97 17.01 9.33
CA SER A 162 18.99 17.20 10.78
C SER A 162 19.23 15.83 11.43
N SER A 163 20.35 15.73 12.15
CA SER A 163 20.79 14.53 12.87
C SER A 163 19.89 14.27 14.08
N THR A 164 18.72 13.66 13.84
CA THR A 164 17.92 13.00 14.88
C THR A 164 18.23 11.51 14.76
N THR A 165 18.60 10.85 15.86
CA THR A 165 18.75 9.38 15.91
C THR A 165 17.36 8.75 15.81
N TYR A 166 16.85 8.62 14.58
CA TYR A 166 15.63 7.87 14.30
C TYR A 166 15.87 6.38 14.59
N SER A 167 14.88 5.68 15.14
CA SER A 167 14.92 4.21 15.19
C SER A 167 14.95 3.64 13.77
N GLU A 168 15.40 2.40 13.58
CA GLU A 168 15.44 1.76 12.26
C GLU A 168 14.04 1.76 11.62
N LEU A 169 12.99 1.50 12.42
CA LEU A 169 11.60 1.58 11.99
C LEU A 169 11.24 2.99 11.48
N GLU A 170 11.60 4.05 12.21
CA GLU A 170 11.32 5.43 11.78
C GLU A 170 12.07 5.79 10.50
N SER A 171 13.33 5.35 10.39
CA SER A 171 14.09 5.49 9.15
C SER A 171 13.39 4.77 8.00
N TYR A 172 12.88 3.56 8.21
CA TYR A 172 12.14 2.82 7.20
C TYR A 172 10.84 3.54 6.79
N LEU A 173 10.02 3.95 7.75
CA LEU A 173 8.73 4.61 7.50
C LEU A 173 8.88 5.96 6.79
N SER A 174 9.98 6.68 7.04
CA SER A 174 10.30 7.96 6.40
C SER A 174 11.08 7.83 5.09
N THR A 175 11.66 6.66 4.79
CA THR A 175 12.47 6.46 3.59
C THR A 175 11.58 6.37 2.33
N SER A 176 11.93 7.20 1.35
CA SER A 176 11.26 7.23 0.06
C SER A 176 11.91 6.27 -0.93
N PHE A 177 11.34 5.09 -1.09
CA PHE A 177 11.73 4.15 -2.14
C PHE A 177 11.10 4.56 -3.48
N GLY A 178 11.93 4.76 -4.51
CA GLY A 178 11.47 4.99 -5.88
C GLY A 178 11.17 3.67 -6.57
N PHE A 179 9.90 3.29 -6.72
CA PHE A 179 9.51 2.12 -7.49
C PHE A 179 9.31 2.50 -8.96
N ILE A 180 10.05 1.81 -9.83
CA ILE A 180 9.86 1.83 -11.28
C ILE A 180 8.78 0.79 -11.58
N GLU A 181 7.72 1.18 -12.31
CA GLU A 181 6.79 0.22 -12.90
C GLU A 181 7.53 -0.55 -14.01
N ASP A 182 7.66 -1.86 -13.85
CA ASP A 182 8.12 -2.77 -14.91
C ASP A 182 7.14 -2.73 -16.08
N THR A 183 7.42 -1.87 -17.05
CA THR A 183 6.72 -1.87 -18.34
C THR A 183 7.71 -1.61 -19.46
N GLU A 184 8.68 -2.51 -19.64
CA GLU A 184 9.20 -2.80 -20.97
C GLU A 184 9.49 -4.30 -21.07
N ASP A 185 8.70 -4.98 -21.91
CA ASP A 185 9.10 -6.20 -22.60
C ASP A 185 10.40 -5.89 -23.36
N LYS A 186 11.54 -6.02 -22.67
CA LYS A 186 12.81 -6.16 -23.35
C LYS A 186 12.77 -7.51 -24.03
N LYS A 187 12.35 -7.52 -25.30
CA LYS A 187 12.73 -8.55 -26.25
C LYS A 187 14.26 -8.65 -26.17
N PHE A 188 14.73 -9.69 -25.47
CA PHE A 188 16.12 -10.10 -25.45
C PHE A 188 16.47 -10.56 -26.87
N ASP A 189 17.00 -9.66 -27.71
CA ASP A 189 17.65 -10.08 -28.95
C ASP A 189 19.06 -10.59 -28.60
N ILE A 190 19.14 -11.89 -28.32
CA ILE A 190 20.39 -12.64 -28.17
C ILE A 190 20.84 -13.12 -29.56
N LEU A 191 21.01 -12.21 -30.53
CA LEU A 191 21.75 -12.51 -31.75
C LEU A 191 22.30 -11.19 -32.32
N HIS A 192 23.60 -11.00 -32.15
CA HIS A 192 24.42 -10.15 -33.00
C HIS A 192 25.63 -10.95 -33.47
#